data_AF-A0A962RAE3-F1
#
_entry.id   AF-A0A962RAE3-F1
#
_cell.length_a   1.000
_cell.length_b   1.000
_cell.length_c   1.000
_cell.angle_alpha   90.00
_cell.angle_beta   90.00
_cell.angle_gamma   90.00
#
_symmetry.space_group_name_H-M   'P 1'
#
loop_
_entity.id
_entity.type
_entity.pdbx_description
1 polymer ?
#
loop_
_entity_poly.entity_id
_entity_poly.type
_entity_poly.pdbx_seq_one_letter_code
_entity_poly.pdbx_strand_id
1 'polypeptide(L)'
;MGVKPEEYFIESEPYYEPVGNEITVFEAAYNNRLPVLLKGPTGCGKTRFMEHMAWRLKRPLITVSCHDDLTASDLVGRYLVAGGETVWVD
;
A
#
# COMPACT_ATOMS: atom_id res chain seq x y z
N MET A 1 12.18 -8.90 -9.35
CA MET A 1 11.67 -7.76 -10.12
C MET A 1 11.21 -6.74 -9.11
N GLY A 2 12.16 -6.01 -8.52
CA GLY A 2 11.91 -5.07 -7.44
C GLY A 2 10.78 -4.08 -7.75
N VAL A 3 9.97 -3.81 -6.73
CA VAL A 3 8.88 -2.85 -6.79
C VAL A 3 9.43 -1.48 -7.15
N LYS A 4 9.02 -0.94 -8.30
CA LYS A 4 9.36 0.40 -8.78
C LYS A 4 8.28 1.39 -8.34
N PRO A 5 8.50 2.22 -7.30
CA PRO A 5 7.43 3.03 -6.74
C PRO A 5 6.78 3.99 -7.74
N GLU A 6 7.53 4.46 -8.74
CA GLU A 6 7.06 5.29 -9.84
C GLU A 6 5.88 4.68 -10.64
N GLU A 7 5.77 3.35 -10.69
CA GLU A 7 4.69 2.66 -11.42
C GLU A 7 3.37 2.61 -10.62
N TYR A 8 3.37 3.03 -9.35
CA TYR A 8 2.24 2.91 -8.43
C TYR A 8 1.65 4.25 -7.98
N PHE A 9 1.94 5.33 -8.70
CA PHE A 9 1.27 6.61 -8.47
C PHE A 9 -0.16 6.59 -9.01
N ILE A 10 -1.07 7.15 -8.24
CA ILE A 10 -2.44 7.42 -8.70
C ILE A 10 -2.44 8.82 -9.31
N GLU A 11 -2.70 8.91 -10.61
CA GLU A 11 -2.57 10.16 -11.37
C GLU A 11 -3.80 11.08 -11.24
N SER A 12 -5.00 10.49 -11.24
CA SER A 12 -6.26 11.20 -11.16
C SER A 12 -6.90 11.05 -9.78
N GLU A 13 -7.63 12.09 -9.35
CA GLU A 13 -8.31 12.08 -8.05
C GLU A 13 -9.36 10.96 -7.99
N PRO A 14 -9.20 9.96 -7.09
CA PRO A 14 -10.23 8.97 -6.86
C PRO A 14 -11.39 9.61 -6.09
N TYR A 15 -12.61 9.39 -6.56
CA TYR A 15 -13.79 9.80 -5.82
C TYR A 15 -13.83 9.13 -4.44
N TYR A 16 -13.87 9.96 -3.40
CA TYR A 16 -14.04 9.55 -2.02
C TYR A 16 -14.88 10.61 -1.31
N GLU A 17 -15.93 10.18 -0.61
CA GLU A 17 -16.78 11.06 0.20
C GLU A 17 -16.33 10.97 1.66
N PRO A 18 -15.80 12.05 2.26
CA PRO A 18 -15.47 12.07 3.68
C PRO A 18 -16.74 11.96 4.53
N VAL A 19 -16.70 11.11 5.55
CA VAL A 19 -17.79 10.91 6.51
C VAL A 19 -17.51 11.56 7.87
N GLY A 20 -16.28 12.04 8.08
CA GLY A 20 -15.84 12.67 9.31
C GLY A 20 -14.51 13.43 9.14
N ASN A 21 -13.62 13.31 10.12
CA ASN A 21 -12.32 13.98 10.14
C ASN A 21 -11.14 13.06 9.72
N GLU A 22 -11.43 11.92 9.10
CA GLU A 22 -10.44 10.89 8.77
C GLU A 22 -9.32 11.38 7.85
N ILE A 23 -9.61 12.29 6.91
CA ILE A 23 -8.57 12.90 6.06
C ILE A 23 -7.57 13.66 6.93
N THR A 24 -8.06 14.55 7.80
CA THR A 24 -7.21 15.39 8.67
C THR A 24 -6.42 14.54 9.66
N VAL A 25 -7.05 13.52 10.25
CA VAL A 25 -6.36 12.58 11.17
C VAL A 25 -5.29 11.78 10.44
N PHE A 26 -5.55 11.33 9.23
CA PHE A 26 -4.59 10.59 8.42
C PHE A 26 -3.40 11.46 7.99
N GLU A 27 -3.65 12.70 7.55
CA GLU A 27 -2.58 13.67 7.25
C GLU A 27 -1.69 13.93 8.47
N ALA A 28 -2.29 14.08 9.66
CA ALA A 28 -1.54 14.25 10.90
C ALA A 28 -0.69 13.01 11.22
N ALA A 29 -1.25 11.80 11.08
CA ALA A 29 -0.51 10.55 11.27
C ALA A 29 0.65 10.41 10.28
N TYR A 30 0.42 10.73 9.00
CA TYR A 30 1.43 10.72 7.95
C TYR A 30 2.59 11.68 8.25
N ASN A 31 2.29 12.92 8.63
CA ASN A 31 3.29 13.93 8.97
C ASN A 31 4.16 13.51 10.17
N ASN A 32 3.58 12.75 11.11
CA ASN A 32 4.28 12.22 12.27
C ASN A 32 4.86 10.80 12.06
N ARG A 33 4.77 10.25 10.84
CA ARG A 33 5.25 8.89 10.49
C ARG A 33 4.66 7.79 11.38
N LEU A 34 3.40 7.95 11.78
CA LEU A 34 2.68 6.98 12.59
C LEU A 34 2.02 5.91 11.71
N PRO A 35 2.17 4.61 12.02
CA PRO A 35 1.40 3.55 11.37
C PRO A 35 -0.11 3.74 11.63
N VAL A 36 -0.92 3.47 10.61
CA VAL A 36 -2.38 3.62 10.66
C VAL A 36 -3.07 2.27 10.42
N LEU A 37 -4.03 1.94 11.27
CA LEU A 37 -4.94 0.80 11.08
C LEU A 37 -6.34 1.32 10.73
N LEU A 38 -6.86 0.91 9.57
CA LEU A 38 -8.22 1.22 9.16
C LEU A 38 -9.17 0.08 9.53
N LYS A 39 -10.14 0.35 10.38
CA LYS A 39 -11.16 -0.62 10.81
C LYS A 39 -12.54 -0.25 10.25
N GLY A 40 -13.29 -1.26 9.83
CA GLY A 40 -14.67 -1.11 9.38
C GLY A 40 -15.15 -2.36 8.63
N PRO A 41 -16.46 -2.51 8.40
CA PRO A 41 -17.02 -3.66 7.68
C PRO A 41 -16.55 -3.71 6.21
N THR A 42 -16.73 -4.85 5.55
CA THR A 42 -16.45 -4.97 4.12
C THR A 42 -17.33 -4.01 3.32
N GLY A 43 -16.78 -3.40 2.25
CA GLY A 43 -17.53 -2.48 1.39
C GLY A 43 -17.72 -1.05 1.90
N CYS A 44 -17.20 -0.70 3.09
CA CYS A 44 -17.35 0.67 3.64
C CYS A 44 -16.34 1.71 3.10
N GLY A 45 -15.62 1.41 2.01
CA GLY A 45 -14.72 2.38 1.37
C GLY A 45 -13.29 2.47 1.89
N LYS A 46 -12.80 1.56 2.76
CA LYS A 46 -11.41 1.60 3.27
C LYS A 46 -10.33 1.66 2.18
N THR A 47 -10.45 0.80 1.16
CA THR A 47 -9.50 0.79 0.04
C THR A 47 -9.57 2.09 -0.75
N ARG A 48 -10.78 2.58 -1.02
CA ARG A 48 -10.99 3.86 -1.73
C ARG A 48 -10.43 5.05 -0.95
N PHE A 49 -10.54 5.04 0.37
CA PHE A 49 -9.93 6.04 1.24
C PHE A 49 -8.40 6.05 1.10
N MET A 50 -7.76 4.86 1.11
CA MET A 50 -6.31 4.76 0.92
C MET A 50 -5.85 5.25 -0.46
N GLU A 51 -6.60 4.93 -1.51
CA GLU A 51 -6.36 5.46 -2.86
C GLU A 51 -6.44 6.99 -2.89
N HIS A 52 -7.50 7.56 -2.30
CA HIS A 52 -7.68 9.01 -2.22
C HIS A 52 -6.54 9.69 -1.45
N MET A 53 -6.14 9.14 -0.29
CA MET A 53 -5.02 9.68 0.49
C MET A 53 -3.67 9.54 -0.21
N ALA A 54 -3.43 8.44 -0.93
CA ALA A 54 -2.20 8.26 -1.69
C ALA A 54 -2.09 9.28 -2.84
N TRP A 55 -3.16 9.49 -3.60
CA TRP A 55 -3.24 10.56 -4.60
C TRP A 55 -2.99 11.94 -3.97
N ARG A 56 -3.72 12.26 -2.90
CA ARG A 56 -3.66 13.56 -2.22
C ARG A 56 -2.27 13.89 -1.67
N LEU A 57 -1.58 12.90 -1.12
CA LEU A 57 -0.22 13.02 -0.59
C LEU A 57 0.86 12.89 -1.67
N LYS A 58 0.49 12.62 -2.93
CA LYS A 58 1.41 12.33 -4.04
C LYS A 58 2.39 11.22 -3.66
N ARG A 59 1.85 10.11 -3.17
CA ARG A 59 2.63 8.94 -2.77
C ARG A 59 2.21 7.72 -3.59
N PRO A 60 3.17 6.84 -3.92
CA PRO A 60 2.84 5.57 -4.53
C PRO A 60 2.08 4.69 -3.55
N LEU A 61 1.06 3.98 -4.05
CA LEU A 61 0.26 3.04 -3.26
C LEU A 61 0.59 1.60 -3.66
N ILE A 62 1.41 0.94 -2.85
CA ILE A 62 1.72 -0.48 -3.01
C ILE A 62 0.72 -1.27 -2.15
N THR A 63 -0.12 -2.07 -2.79
CA THR A 63 -1.11 -2.90 -2.11
C THR A 63 -0.66 -4.36 -2.11
N VAL A 64 -0.62 -4.96 -0.92
CA VAL A 64 -0.39 -6.41 -0.75
C VAL A 64 -1.68 -7.05 -0.27
N SER A 65 -2.18 -8.02 -1.03
CA SER A 65 -3.31 -8.84 -0.61
C SER A 65 -2.83 -9.94 0.33
N CYS A 66 -3.08 -9.77 1.62
CA CYS A 66 -2.71 -10.78 2.62
C CYS A 66 -3.63 -11.99 2.57
N HIS A 67 -3.04 -13.18 2.66
CA HIS A 67 -3.71 -14.48 2.74
C HIS A 67 -2.85 -15.44 3.59
N ASP A 68 -3.41 -16.59 3.96
CA ASP A 68 -2.75 -17.52 4.89
C ASP A 68 -1.42 -18.09 4.36
N ASP A 69 -1.28 -18.23 3.04
CA ASP A 69 -0.03 -18.67 2.42
C ASP A 69 1.03 -17.56 2.23
N LEU A 70 0.75 -16.31 2.67
CA LEU A 70 1.69 -15.19 2.49
C LEU A 70 2.86 -15.33 3.46
N THR A 71 4.08 -15.35 2.93
CA THR A 71 5.30 -15.48 3.74
C THR A 71 6.07 -14.16 3.83
N ALA A 72 6.94 -14.04 4.83
CA ALA A 72 7.82 -12.87 4.96
C ALA A 72 8.71 -12.68 3.72
N SER A 73 9.16 -13.79 3.11
CA SER A 73 9.98 -13.80 1.89
C SER A 73 9.28 -13.18 0.69
N ASP A 74 7.94 -13.19 0.65
CA ASP A 74 7.17 -12.53 -0.41
C ASP A 74 7.17 -11.00 -0.26
N LEU A 75 7.51 -10.48 0.92
CA LEU A 75 7.61 -9.04 1.20
C LEU A 75 9.04 -8.50 1.09
N VAL A 76 10.04 -9.31 1.44
CA VAL A 76 11.45 -8.89 1.51
C VAL A 76 12.30 -9.37 0.34
N GLY A 77 11.81 -10.34 -0.44
CA GLY A 77 12.56 -11.01 -1.49
C GLY A 77 13.05 -12.40 -1.07
N ARG A 78 13.46 -13.20 -2.07
CA ARG A 78 13.96 -14.57 -1.88
C ARG A 78 15.03 -14.94 -2.89
N TYR A 79 15.89 -15.88 -2.50
CA TYR A 79 16.82 -16.52 -3.43
C TYR A 79 16.10 -17.58 -4.27
N LEU A 80 16.30 -17.55 -5.58
CA LEU A 80 15.86 -18.57 -6.53
C LEU A 80 17.06 -19.25 -7.17
N VAL A 81 16.96 -20.56 -7.42
CA VAL A 81 17.96 -21.28 -8.21
C VAL A 81 17.54 -21.19 -9.68
N ALA A 82 18.35 -20.53 -10.50
CA ALA A 82 18.14 -20.41 -11.93
C ALA A 82 19.42 -20.80 -12.66
N GLY A 83 19.34 -21.77 -13.57
CA GLY A 83 20.50 -22.20 -14.38
C GLY A 83 21.67 -22.80 -13.59
N GLY A 84 21.45 -23.27 -12.36
CA GLY A 84 22.51 -23.80 -11.49
C GLY A 84 23.17 -22.76 -10.58
N GLU A 85 22.73 -21.50 -10.64
CA GLU A 85 23.22 -20.42 -9.78
C GLU A 85 22.13 -19.95 -8.81
N THR A 86 22.55 -19.46 -7.64
CA THR A 86 21.65 -18.85 -6.64
C THR A 86 21.53 -17.36 -6.91
N VAL A 87 20.34 -16.91 -7.32
CA VAL A 87 20.07 -15.53 -7.73
C VAL A 87 19.10 -14.89 -6.73
N TRP A 88 19.39 -13.66 -6.28
CA TRP A 88 18.47 -12.90 -5.44
C TRP A 88 17.33 -12.32 -6.29
N VAL A 89 16.10 -12.45 -5.81
CA VAL A 89 14.91 -11.87 -6.44
C VAL A 89 14.15 -11.04 -5.40
N ASP A 90 14.14 -9.73 -5.64
CA ASP A 90 13.32 -8.73 -4.94
C ASP A 90 12.01 -8.40 -5.68
#